data_AF-A0A9D1FMT5-F1
#
_entry.id   AF-A0A9D1FMT5-F1
#
_cell.length_a   1.000
_cell.length_b   1.000
_cell.length_c   1.000
_cell.angle_alpha   90.00
_cell.angle_beta   90.00
_cell.angle_gamma   90.00
#
_symmetry.space_group_name_H-M   'P 1'
#
loop_
_entity.id
_entity.type
_entity.pdbx_description
1 polymer ?
#
loop_
_entity_poly.entity_id
_entity_poly.type
_entity_poly.pdbx_seq_one_letter_code
_entity_poly.pdbx_strand_id
1 'polypeptide(L)' 'MNNKNGFVITHRDYVLSAWLNSTELVRDYQAYAQEIGNEDKNLAQCFAEYAETEAEHAAKFRQLLLNYEQKKM' A
#
# COMPACT_ATOMS: atom_id res chain seq x y z
N MET A 1 -10.69 -10.71 18.40
CA MET A 1 -10.72 -11.14 16.98
C MET A 1 -12.16 -11.48 16.64
N ASN A 2 -12.72 -10.89 15.58
CA ASN A 2 -14.15 -10.95 15.29
C ASN A 2 -14.47 -12.22 14.47
N ASN A 3 -15.16 -13.20 15.06
CA ASN A 3 -15.46 -14.49 14.44
C ASN A 3 -16.90 -14.52 13.92
N LYS A 4 -17.24 -13.67 12.93
CA LYS A 4 -18.61 -13.62 12.41
C LYS A 4 -18.92 -14.78 11.44
N ASN A 5 -17.91 -15.38 10.78
CA ASN A 5 -18.10 -16.38 9.71
C ASN A 5 -17.16 -17.61 9.80
N GLY A 6 -16.53 -17.89 10.94
CA GLY A 6 -15.60 -19.03 11.09
C GLY A 6 -14.16 -18.76 10.62
N PHE A 7 -13.90 -17.62 10.00
CA PHE A 7 -12.55 -17.16 9.66
C PHE A 7 -12.02 -16.22 10.74
N VAL A 8 -10.79 -16.50 11.21
CA VAL A 8 -10.08 -15.62 12.15
C VAL A 8 -9.15 -14.72 11.35
N ILE A 9 -9.49 -13.44 11.28
CA ILE A 9 -8.59 -12.41 10.73
C ILE A 9 -7.46 -12.20 11.72
N THR A 10 -6.23 -12.42 11.28
CA THR A 10 -5.01 -12.28 12.07
C THR A 10 -4.40 -10.89 11.90
N HIS A 11 -3.47 -10.51 12.79
CA HIS A 11 -2.69 -9.28 12.61
C HIS A 11 -1.91 -9.27 11.29
N ARG A 12 -1.43 -10.43 10.83
CA ARG A 12 -0.77 -10.58 9.53
C ARG A 12 -1.71 -10.24 8.38
N ASP A 13 -2.98 -10.61 8.46
CA ASP A 13 -3.95 -10.31 7.41
C ASP A 13 -4.22 -8.81 7.30
N TYR A 14 -4.29 -8.09 8.42
CA TYR A 14 -4.36 -6.62 8.40
C TYR A 14 -3.14 -5.99 7.74
N VAL A 15 -1.92 -6.47 8.05
CA VAL A 15 -0.70 -5.98 7.41
C VAL A 15 -0.68 -6.33 5.91
N LEU A 16 -1.18 -7.51 5.53
CA LEU A 16 -1.27 -7.90 4.13
C LEU A 16 -2.24 -7.00 3.36
N SER A 17 -3.43 -6.74 3.90
CA SER A 17 -4.38 -5.81 3.30
C SER A 17 -3.78 -4.41 3.16
N ALA A 18 -3.12 -3.89 4.21
CA ALA A 18 -2.48 -2.58 4.15
C ALA A 18 -1.38 -2.51 3.10
N TRP A 19 -0.56 -3.57 2.98
CA TRP A 19 0.47 -3.66 1.94
C TRP A 19 -0.14 -3.63 0.54
N LEU A 20 -1.16 -4.45 0.29
CA LEU A 20 -1.85 -4.49 -1.01
C LEU A 20 -2.43 -3.12 -1.37
N ASN A 21 -3.13 -2.49 -0.43
CA ASN A 21 -3.75 -1.18 -0.63
C ASN A 21 -2.69 -0.09 -0.95
N SER A 22 -1.59 -0.02 -0.20
CA SER A 22 -0.53 0.94 -0.52
C SER A 22 0.10 0.67 -1.88
N THR A 23 0.27 -0.59 -2.30
CA THR A 23 0.77 -0.88 -3.67
C THR A 23 -0.23 -0.52 -4.77
N GLU A 24 -1.53 -0.56 -4.49
CA GLU A 24 -2.57 -0.10 -5.42
C GLU A 24 -2.51 1.43 -5.56
N LEU A 25 -2.45 2.16 -4.44
CA LEU A 25 -2.32 3.61 -4.45
C LEU A 25 -1.06 4.11 -5.17
N VAL A 26 0.07 3.41 -5.04
CA VAL A 26 1.28 3.72 -5.84
C VAL A 26 0.97 3.71 -7.34
N ARG A 27 0.27 2.68 -7.82
CA ARG A 27 -0.06 2.54 -9.25
C ARG A 27 -1.05 3.62 -9.70
N ASP A 28 -2.08 3.85 -8.90
CA ASP A 28 -3.09 4.85 -9.19
C ASP A 28 -2.49 6.25 -9.26
N TYR A 29 -1.70 6.65 -8.27
CA TYR A 29 -1.06 7.96 -8.24
C TYR A 29 -0.03 8.14 -9.36
N GLN A 30 0.72 7.10 -9.73
CA GLN A 30 1.60 7.15 -10.91
C GLN A 30 0.80 7.35 -12.20
N ALA A 31 -0.33 6.63 -12.35
CA ALA A 31 -1.20 6.79 -13.50
C ALA A 31 -1.78 8.21 -13.58
N TYR A 32 -2.30 8.74 -12.47
CA TYR A 32 -2.85 10.10 -12.43
C TYR A 32 -1.79 11.16 -12.73
N ALA A 33 -0.58 11.04 -12.18
CA ALA A 33 0.52 11.95 -12.49
C ALA A 33 0.87 11.95 -13.99
N GLN A 34 0.83 10.77 -14.63
CA GLN A 34 1.07 10.63 -16.07
C GLN A 34 -0.05 11.22 -16.92
N GLU A 35 -1.31 10.97 -16.58
CA GLU A 35 -2.48 11.48 -17.31
C GLU A 35 -2.59 13.00 -17.21
N ILE A 36 -2.39 13.56 -16.01
CA ILE A 36 -2.57 14.99 -15.71
C ILE A 36 -1.35 15.83 -16.11
N GLY A 37 -0.19 15.23 -16.32
CA GLY A 37 1.09 15.94 -16.49
C GLY A 37 1.14 17.00 -17.61
N ASN A 38 0.25 16.91 -18.60
CA ASN A 38 0.13 17.89 -19.69
C ASN A 38 -0.86 19.03 -19.40
N GLU A 39 -1.74 18.87 -18.41
CA GLU A 39 -2.82 19.80 -18.08
C GLU A 39 -2.50 20.61 -16.82
N ASP A 40 -2.06 19.95 -15.75
CA ASP A 40 -1.73 20.58 -14.47
C ASP A 40 -0.48 19.97 -13.86
N LYS A 41 0.65 20.66 -14.02
CA LYS A 41 1.95 20.22 -13.51
C LYS A 41 2.01 20.17 -11.98
N ASN A 42 1.30 21.05 -11.29
CA ASN A 42 1.32 21.09 -9.83
C ASN A 42 0.55 19.89 -9.26
N LEU A 43 -0.61 19.60 -9.84
CA LEU A 43 -1.40 18.43 -9.45
C LEU A 43 -0.70 17.12 -9.81
N ALA A 44 -0.09 17.03 -10.99
CA ALA A 44 0.71 15.87 -11.40
C ALA A 44 1.90 15.63 -10.46
N GLN A 45 2.59 16.69 -10.04
CA GLN A 45 3.66 16.59 -9.06
C GLN A 45 3.15 16.12 -7.70
N CYS A 46 2.01 16.63 -7.23
CA CYS A 46 1.38 16.18 -5.97
C CYS A 46 1.11 14.66 -5.99
N PHE A 47 0.55 14.14 -7.10
CA PHE A 47 0.34 12.70 -7.23
C PHE A 47 1.66 11.91 -7.28
N ALA A 48 2.70 12.42 -7.94
CA ALA A 48 4.01 11.77 -7.94
C ALA A 48 4.62 11.67 -6.53
N GLU A 49 4.52 12.73 -5.72
CA GLU A 49 5.00 12.75 -4.33
C GLU A 49 4.20 11.78 -3.44
N TYR A 50 2.89 11.66 -3.67
CA TYR A 50 2.05 10.70 -2.95
C TYR A 50 2.34 9.26 -3.36
N ALA A 51 2.67 9.01 -4.64
CA ALA A 51 3.11 7.69 -5.08
C ALA A 51 4.40 7.25 -4.37
N GLU A 52 5.36 8.17 -4.19
CA GLU A 52 6.60 7.88 -3.45
C GLU A 52 6.30 7.59 -1.97
N THR A 53 5.45 8.40 -1.35
CA THR A 53 5.03 8.21 0.05
C THR A 53 4.34 6.85 0.26
N GLU A 54 3.43 6.46 -0.63
CA GLU A 54 2.78 5.14 -0.55
C GLU A 54 3.74 3.98 -0.84
N ALA A 55 4.78 4.20 -1.65
CA ALA A 55 5.83 3.21 -1.85
C ALA A 55 6.63 2.99 -0.55
N GLU A 56 6.91 4.03 0.23
CA GLU A 56 7.51 3.90 1.56
C GLU A 56 6.60 3.14 2.53
N HIS A 57 5.30 3.43 2.53
CA HIS A 57 4.31 2.69 3.33
C HIS A 57 4.30 1.20 2.95
N ALA A 58 4.24 0.90 1.65
CA ALA A 58 4.29 -0.47 1.14
C ALA A 58 5.60 -1.18 1.53
N ALA A 59 6.75 -0.49 1.48
CA ALA A 59 8.02 -1.07 1.91
C ALA A 59 8.02 -1.44 3.41
N LYS A 60 7.48 -0.55 4.26
CA LYS A 60 7.35 -0.80 5.72
C LYS A 60 6.44 -1.99 5.99
N PHE A 61 5.26 -2.06 5.36
CA PHE A 61 4.35 -3.22 5.53
C PHE A 61 4.96 -4.51 5.00
N ARG A 62 5.67 -4.48 3.88
CA ARG A 62 6.38 -5.64 3.34
C ARG A 62 7.42 -6.18 4.33
N GLN A 63 8.18 -5.29 4.99
CA GLN A 63 9.15 -5.71 6.00
C GLN A 63 8.47 -6.36 7.22
N LEU A 64 7.33 -5.83 7.66
CA LEU A 64 6.53 -6.44 8.71
C LEU A 64 6.04 -7.83 8.32
N LEU A 65 5.55 -8.01 7.08
CA LEU A 65 5.14 -9.32 6.56
C LEU A 65 6.28 -10.34 6.57
N LEU A 66 7.48 -9.95 6.14
CA LEU A 66 8.66 -10.82 6.18
C LEU A 66 8.99 -11.26 7.61
N ASN A 67 8.88 -10.35 8.59
CA ASN A 67 9.10 -10.69 9.99
C ASN A 67 8.05 -11.68 10.53
N TYR A 68 6.80 -11.60 10.07
CA TYR A 68 5.76 -12.58 10.43
C TYR A 68 6.04 -13.96 9.85
N GLU A 69 6.55 -14.05 8.62
CA GLU A 69 6.91 -15.33 7.99
C GLU A 69 8.16 -15.95 8.66
N GLN A 70 9.16 -15.13 9.02
CA GLN A 70 10.35 -15.60 9.74
C GLN A 70 10.05 -16.13 11.14
N LYS A 71 9.11 -15.50 11.87
CA LYS A 71 8.67 -15.96 13.20
C LYS A 71 7.84 -17.24 13.17
N LYS A 72 7.42 -17.68 11.98
CA LYS A 72 6.65 -18.91 11.77
C LYS A 72 7.56 -20.13 11.55
N MET A 73 8.86 -19.92 11.32
CA MET A 73 9.91 -20.94 11.37
C MET A 73 10.45 -21.08 12.79
#